data_AF-A0A9P5ZHM4-F1
#
_entry.id   AF-A0A9P5ZHM4-F1
#
_cell.length_a   1.000
_cell.length_b   1.000
_cell.length_c   1.000
_cell.angle_alpha   90.00
_cell.angle_beta   90.00
_cell.angle_gamma   90.00
#
_symmetry.space_group_name_H-M   'P 1'
#
loop_
_entity.id
_entity.type
_entity.pdbx_description
1 polymer ?
#
loop_
_entity_poly.entity_id
_entity_poly.type
_entity_poly.pdbx_seq_one_letter_code
_entity_poly.pdbx_strand_id
1 'polypeptide(L)'
;MKKKWWSLVYGFYKAELKIGCKQTIIRYLDTTDAQSTSNMQKHTLKCWGDEAVKKVASGINHSGKITMLFEQKGKGKVFYSHTQHSKPETRVEIIHWVAKNLHPFSIVANKGFQTLMKTGQPGYYLPSPSTVSCDVKVVFAKVWN
;
A
#
# COMPACT_ATOMS: atom_id res chain seq x y z
N MET A 1 -8.91 32.60 27.93
CA MET A 1 -9.93 31.62 27.47
C MET A 1 -9.24 30.51 26.69
N LYS A 2 -9.25 29.26 27.20
CA LYS A 2 -8.69 28.08 26.52
C LYS A 2 -9.79 27.41 25.70
N LYS A 3 -9.63 27.30 24.39
CA LYS A 3 -10.52 26.49 23.53
C LYS A 3 -9.91 25.10 23.35
N LYS A 4 -10.54 24.12 23.98
CA LYS A 4 -10.22 22.69 23.91
C LYS A 4 -10.97 22.12 22.68
N TRP A 5 -10.25 21.61 21.69
CA TRP A 5 -10.85 20.89 20.56
C TRP A 5 -10.70 19.39 20.80
N TRP A 6 -11.83 18.68 20.88
CA TRP A 6 -11.89 17.22 20.83
C TRP A 6 -12.24 16.82 19.39
N SER A 7 -11.24 16.37 18.64
CA SER A 7 -11.45 15.64 17.39
C SER A 7 -11.62 14.16 17.72
N LEU A 8 -12.77 13.59 17.36
CA LEU A 8 -13.15 12.20 17.63
C LEU A 8 -12.42 11.16 16.74
N VAL A 9 -11.39 11.56 15.98
CA VAL A 9 -10.67 10.68 15.04
C VAL A 9 -9.18 10.49 15.41
N TYR A 10 -8.69 11.19 16.44
CA TYR A 10 -7.33 11.02 16.94
C TYR A 10 -7.31 10.92 18.45
N GLY A 11 -7.55 9.73 18.95
CA GLY A 11 -7.25 9.34 20.32
C GLY A 11 -6.89 7.86 20.30
N PHE A 12 -5.91 7.46 21.09
CA PHE A 12 -5.41 6.08 21.21
C PHE A 12 -4.45 5.64 20.10
N TYR A 13 -3.19 6.06 20.19
CA TYR A 13 -2.02 5.18 20.37
C TYR A 13 -0.79 6.08 20.57
N LYS A 14 -0.43 6.33 21.84
CA LYS A 14 0.94 6.74 22.17
C LYS A 14 1.77 5.46 22.26
N ALA A 15 2.11 4.88 21.11
CA ALA A 15 3.21 3.93 21.07
C ALA A 15 4.49 4.76 21.01
N GLU A 16 5.31 4.68 22.05
CA GLU A 16 6.67 5.18 22.02
C GLU A 16 7.49 4.32 21.04
N LEU A 17 7.24 4.50 19.74
CA LEU A 17 8.06 3.93 18.69
C LEU A 17 9.44 4.59 18.80
N LYS A 18 10.45 3.83 19.20
CA LYS A 18 11.86 4.23 19.04
C LYS A 18 12.21 4.21 17.55
N ILE A 19 11.76 5.23 16.82
CA ILE A 19 12.15 5.50 15.45
C ILE A 19 13.60 6.02 15.50
N GLY A 20 14.57 5.11 15.37
CA GLY A 20 15.99 5.49 15.29
C GLY A 20 17.00 4.53 15.92
N CYS A 21 16.83 3.21 15.78
CA CYS A 21 17.89 2.28 16.17
C CYS A 21 19.13 2.48 15.27
N LYS A 22 20.27 2.87 15.86
CA LYS A 22 21.55 3.07 15.16
C LYS A 22 22.42 1.80 15.11
N GLN A 23 21.87 0.64 15.46
CA GLN A 23 22.64 -0.60 15.47
C GLN A 23 23.00 -0.99 14.04
N THR A 24 24.29 -1.18 13.79
CA THR A 24 24.77 -1.73 12.52
C THR A 24 24.73 -3.24 12.58
N ILE A 25 23.98 -3.87 11.67
CA ILE A 25 23.94 -5.33 11.51
C ILE A 25 24.89 -5.69 10.37
N ILE A 26 25.95 -6.43 10.68
CA ILE A 26 26.90 -6.94 9.68
C ILE A 26 26.28 -8.16 9.00
N ARG A 27 26.31 -8.17 7.66
CA ARG A 27 25.94 -9.32 6.83
C ARG A 27 27.19 -9.83 6.13
N TYR A 28 27.54 -11.10 6.38
CA TYR A 28 28.64 -11.79 5.71
C TYR A 28 28.11 -12.38 4.41
N LEU A 29 28.16 -11.61 3.32
CA LEU A 29 27.65 -12.02 2.01
C LEU A 29 28.63 -12.92 1.24
N ASP A 30 29.86 -13.02 1.73
CA ASP A 30 31.00 -13.73 1.17
C ASP A 30 31.20 -15.13 1.78
N THR A 31 30.42 -15.49 2.79
CA THR A 31 30.48 -16.80 3.44
C THR A 31 29.35 -17.72 2.97
N THR A 32 29.46 -19.01 3.29
CA THR A 32 28.38 -20.00 3.09
C THR A 32 27.06 -19.58 3.75
N ASP A 33 27.14 -18.71 4.76
CA ASP A 33 26.00 -18.19 5.52
C ASP A 33 25.42 -16.88 4.94
N ALA A 34 25.68 -16.54 3.68
CA ALA A 34 25.20 -15.31 3.03
C ALA A 34 23.68 -15.11 3.08
N GLN A 35 22.91 -16.20 3.20
CA GLN A 35 21.45 -16.20 3.32
C GLN A 35 20.95 -16.16 4.77
N SER A 36 21.84 -16.24 5.77
CA SER A 36 21.46 -16.23 7.18
C SER A 36 20.91 -14.87 7.60
N THR A 37 19.69 -14.87 8.12
CA THR A 37 19.01 -13.67 8.65
C THR A 37 18.97 -13.62 10.17
N SER A 38 19.64 -14.57 10.84
CA SER A 38 19.56 -14.76 12.29
C SER A 38 19.97 -13.50 13.08
N ASN A 39 21.04 -12.82 12.65
CA ASN A 39 21.54 -11.61 13.33
C ASN A 39 20.53 -10.45 13.25
N MET A 40 19.87 -10.30 12.10
CA MET A 40 18.81 -9.31 11.92
C MET A 40 17.59 -9.67 12.76
N GLN A 41 17.13 -10.92 12.73
CA GLN A 41 15.97 -11.37 13.50
C GLN A 41 16.18 -11.17 15.02
N LYS A 42 17.35 -11.57 15.55
CA LYS A 42 17.71 -11.36 16.96
C LYS A 42 17.69 -9.87 17.32
N HIS A 43 18.18 -9.02 16.43
CA HIS A 43 18.15 -7.57 16.63
C HIS A 43 16.72 -7.03 16.66
N THR A 44 15.90 -7.40 15.67
CA THR A 44 14.49 -6.95 15.58
C THR A 44 13.70 -7.40 16.82
N LEU A 45 13.90 -8.64 17.28
CA LEU A 45 13.29 -9.14 18.52
C LEU A 45 13.72 -8.31 19.74
N LYS A 46 15.01 -7.98 19.86
CA LYS A 46 15.53 -7.16 20.96
C LYS A 46 15.03 -5.71 20.91
N CYS A 47 14.90 -5.14 19.72
CA CYS A 47 14.52 -3.73 19.56
C CYS A 47 13.03 -3.48 19.61
N TRP A 48 12.22 -4.37 19.04
CA TRP A 48 10.77 -4.17 18.89
C TRP A 48 9.95 -5.05 19.85
N GLY A 49 10.57 -6.09 20.42
CA GLY A 49 9.90 -7.05 21.30
C GLY A 49 9.24 -8.18 20.51
N ASP A 50 9.12 -9.34 21.16
CA ASP A 50 8.61 -10.57 20.55
C ASP A 50 7.18 -10.41 20.03
N GLU A 51 6.30 -9.77 20.80
CA GLU A 51 4.91 -9.50 20.42
C GLU A 51 4.81 -8.66 19.12
N ALA A 52 5.64 -7.62 18.99
CA ALA A 52 5.63 -6.78 17.79
C ALA A 52 6.18 -7.52 16.56
N VAL A 53 7.25 -8.32 16.74
CA VAL A 53 7.82 -9.12 15.65
C VAL A 53 6.86 -10.23 15.23
N LYS A 54 6.22 -10.92 16.18
CA LYS A 54 5.19 -11.93 15.93
C LYS A 54 3.98 -11.33 15.23
N LYS A 55 3.51 -10.14 15.61
CA LYS A 55 2.40 -9.45 14.94
C LYS A 55 2.71 -9.08 13.49
N VAL A 56 3.95 -8.70 13.19
CA VAL A 56 4.40 -8.46 11.80
C VAL A 56 4.54 -9.79 11.04
N ALA A 57 5.13 -10.81 11.65
CA ALA A 57 5.30 -12.12 11.04
C ALA A 57 3.96 -12.84 10.80
N SER A 58 3.00 -12.70 11.72
CA SER A 58 1.64 -13.23 11.59
C SER A 58 0.77 -12.34 10.69
N GLY A 59 1.02 -11.04 10.62
CA GLY A 59 0.38 -10.11 9.69
C GLY A 59 0.72 -10.37 8.21
N ILE A 60 1.73 -11.21 7.91
CA ILE A 60 2.04 -11.65 6.54
C ILE A 60 1.07 -12.73 6.04
N ASN A 61 0.26 -13.34 6.93
CA ASN A 61 -0.81 -14.25 6.55
C ASN A 61 -2.09 -13.83 7.27
N HIS A 62 -3.02 -13.13 6.59
CA HIS A 62 -4.48 -13.34 6.60
C HIS A 62 -5.19 -12.28 5.74
N SER A 63 -5.42 -12.65 4.48
CA SER A 63 -6.67 -12.51 3.69
C SER A 63 -7.56 -11.26 3.76
N GLY A 64 -7.05 -10.07 4.10
CA GLY A 64 -7.70 -8.83 3.67
C GLY A 64 -7.46 -8.62 2.18
N LYS A 65 -8.01 -9.47 1.30
CA LYS A 65 -7.86 -9.24 -0.14
C LYS A 65 -8.48 -7.87 -0.44
N ILE A 66 -7.69 -6.93 -0.96
CA ILE A 66 -8.18 -5.64 -1.47
C ILE A 66 -9.42 -5.83 -2.37
N THR A 67 -9.51 -6.98 -3.04
CA THR A 67 -10.67 -7.38 -3.84
C THR A 67 -11.99 -7.28 -3.08
N MET A 68 -12.04 -7.53 -1.75
CA MET A 68 -13.30 -7.44 -0.99
C MET A 68 -13.94 -6.06 -1.01
N LEU A 69 -13.13 -4.97 -1.03
CA LEU A 69 -13.69 -3.61 -1.20
C LEU A 69 -14.25 -3.36 -2.59
N PHE A 70 -13.77 -4.12 -3.57
CA PHE A 70 -14.07 -3.92 -4.97
C PHE A 70 -14.84 -5.10 -5.57
N GLU A 71 -15.47 -5.93 -4.73
CA GLU A 71 -16.27 -7.05 -5.19
C GLU A 71 -17.45 -6.52 -6.01
N GLN A 72 -17.48 -6.90 -7.29
CA GLN A 72 -18.59 -6.61 -8.17
C GLN A 72 -19.83 -7.35 -7.65
N LYS A 73 -20.88 -6.61 -7.31
CA LYS A 73 -22.16 -7.21 -6.93
C LYS A 73 -22.82 -7.84 -8.17
N GLY A 74 -22.72 -9.17 -8.27
CA GLY A 74 -23.42 -9.99 -9.27
C GLY A 74 -22.55 -10.48 -10.43
N LYS A 75 -22.93 -11.61 -11.05
CA LYS A 75 -22.26 -12.24 -12.21
C LYS A 75 -22.75 -11.68 -13.55
N GLY A 76 -22.91 -10.37 -13.66
CA GLY A 76 -23.44 -9.71 -14.86
C GLY A 76 -22.45 -9.71 -16.02
N LYS A 77 -22.96 -9.59 -17.26
CA LYS A 77 -22.15 -9.31 -18.46
C LYS A 77 -21.35 -8.01 -18.22
N VAL A 78 -20.05 -8.01 -18.51
CA VAL A 78 -19.22 -6.81 -18.41
C VAL A 78 -19.68 -5.81 -19.47
N PHE A 79 -20.18 -4.65 -19.03
CA PHE A 79 -20.51 -3.55 -19.91
C PHE A 79 -19.37 -2.53 -19.88
N TYR A 80 -19.00 -2.03 -21.05
CA TYR A 80 -18.04 -0.95 -21.18
C TYR A 80 -18.81 0.35 -21.43
N SER A 81 -18.51 1.38 -20.65
CA SER A 81 -19.06 2.71 -20.88
C SER A 81 -18.33 3.34 -22.07
N HIS A 82 -19.07 3.99 -22.96
CA HIS A 82 -18.49 4.88 -23.97
C HIS A 82 -18.11 6.24 -23.37
N THR A 83 -18.66 6.56 -22.20
CA THR A 83 -18.43 7.82 -21.50
C THR A 83 -17.11 7.77 -20.75
N GLN A 84 -16.36 8.87 -20.83
CA GLN A 84 -15.09 9.01 -20.11
C GLN A 84 -15.32 9.03 -18.60
N HIS A 85 -14.47 8.30 -17.87
CA HIS A 85 -14.44 8.37 -16.42
C HIS A 85 -14.14 9.79 -15.91
N SER A 86 -14.81 10.15 -14.81
CA SER A 86 -14.43 11.34 -14.06
C SER A 86 -13.05 11.14 -13.41
N LYS A 87 -12.34 12.23 -13.08
CA LYS A 87 -11.03 12.15 -12.39
C LYS A 87 -11.02 11.23 -11.15
N PRO A 88 -12.01 11.28 -10.23
CA PRO A 88 -12.05 10.37 -9.10
C PRO A 88 -12.30 8.92 -9.51
N GLU A 89 -13.18 8.65 -10.49
CA GLU A 89 -13.39 7.29 -11.03
C GLU A 89 -12.11 6.72 -11.62
N THR A 90 -11.40 7.49 -12.45
CA THR A 90 -10.12 7.07 -13.03
C THR A 90 -9.10 6.72 -11.94
N ARG A 91 -9.03 7.49 -10.85
CA ARG A 91 -8.14 7.15 -9.72
C ARG A 91 -8.52 5.79 -9.14
N VAL A 92 -9.79 5.62 -8.79
CA VAL A 92 -10.28 4.38 -8.15
C VAL A 92 -10.04 3.16 -9.03
N GLU A 93 -10.33 3.26 -10.33
CA GLU A 93 -10.16 2.15 -11.27
C GLU A 93 -8.67 1.78 -11.43
N ILE A 94 -7.80 2.77 -11.55
CA ILE A 94 -6.34 2.54 -11.63
C ILE A 94 -5.82 1.92 -10.34
N ILE A 95 -6.24 2.42 -9.17
CA ILE A 95 -5.86 1.86 -7.86
C ILE A 95 -6.29 0.40 -7.77
N HIS A 96 -7.55 0.11 -8.13
CA HIS A 96 -8.08 -1.26 -8.13
C HIS A 96 -7.24 -2.14 -9.06
N TRP A 97 -7.06 -1.75 -10.31
CA TRP A 97 -6.30 -2.54 -11.29
C TRP A 97 -4.86 -2.80 -10.83
N VAL A 98 -4.16 -1.78 -10.33
CA VAL A 98 -2.79 -1.87 -9.83
C VAL A 98 -2.71 -2.79 -8.61
N ALA A 99 -3.61 -2.62 -7.64
CA ALA A 99 -3.61 -3.41 -6.41
C ALA A 99 -4.01 -4.87 -6.66
N LYS A 100 -4.99 -5.12 -7.53
CA LYS A 100 -5.49 -6.46 -7.85
C LYS A 100 -4.48 -7.33 -8.59
N ASN A 101 -3.70 -6.73 -9.49
CA ASN A 101 -2.71 -7.45 -10.29
C ASN A 101 -1.27 -7.29 -9.77
N LEU A 102 -1.09 -6.63 -8.61
CA LEU A 102 0.21 -6.37 -7.99
C LEU A 102 1.19 -5.66 -8.95
N HIS A 103 0.69 -4.73 -9.76
CA HIS A 103 1.54 -3.96 -10.66
C HIS A 103 2.39 -2.95 -9.89
N PRO A 104 3.61 -2.65 -10.38
CA PRO A 104 4.42 -1.57 -9.82
C PRO A 104 3.73 -0.22 -10.06
N PHE A 105 3.75 0.68 -9.08
CA PHE A 105 3.10 2.01 -9.19
C PHE A 105 3.64 2.84 -10.36
N SER A 106 4.87 2.58 -10.81
CA SER A 106 5.48 3.23 -11.97
C SER A 106 4.80 2.90 -13.29
N ILE A 107 3.93 1.89 -13.35
CA ILE A 107 3.21 1.52 -14.57
C ILE A 107 2.38 2.66 -15.16
N VAL A 108 1.84 3.55 -14.31
CA VAL A 108 1.06 4.72 -14.79
C VAL A 108 1.94 5.80 -15.43
N ALA A 109 3.25 5.77 -15.16
CA ALA A 109 4.23 6.63 -15.81
C ALA A 109 4.85 5.99 -17.07
N ASN A 110 4.53 4.73 -17.37
CA ASN A 110 5.07 4.05 -18.54
C ASN A 110 4.58 4.73 -19.83
N LYS A 111 5.50 4.98 -20.76
CA LYS A 111 5.19 5.67 -22.04
C LYS A 111 4.15 4.91 -22.86
N GLY A 112 4.26 3.58 -22.96
CA GLY A 112 3.30 2.76 -23.70
C GLY A 112 1.90 2.80 -23.08
N PHE A 113 1.82 2.70 -21.75
CA PHE A 113 0.56 2.86 -21.03
C PHE A 113 -0.07 4.24 -21.25
N GLN A 114 0.72 5.32 -21.13
CA GLN A 114 0.23 6.67 -21.37
C GLN A 114 -0.22 6.89 -22.82
N THR A 115 0.51 6.35 -23.79
CA THR A 115 0.09 6.37 -25.19
C THR A 115 -1.26 5.68 -25.34
N LEU A 116 -1.44 4.46 -24.82
CA LEU A 116 -2.70 3.72 -24.92
C LEU A 116 -3.86 4.50 -24.29
N MET A 117 -3.68 5.03 -23.08
CA MET A 117 -4.72 5.75 -22.35
C MET A 117 -5.06 7.13 -22.94
N LYS A 118 -4.11 7.77 -23.66
CA LYS A 118 -4.31 9.10 -24.26
C LYS A 118 -4.55 9.06 -25.76
N THR A 119 -4.44 7.91 -26.42
CA THR A 119 -4.74 7.77 -27.84
C THR A 119 -6.23 8.02 -28.06
N GLY A 120 -6.56 8.95 -28.95
CA GLY A 120 -7.94 9.43 -29.14
C GLY A 120 -8.43 10.40 -28.05
N GLN A 121 -7.71 10.57 -26.94
CA GLN A 121 -8.09 11.48 -25.86
C GLN A 121 -6.90 12.09 -25.10
N PRO A 122 -6.21 13.10 -25.67
CA PRO A 122 -5.01 13.70 -25.08
C PRO A 122 -5.21 14.31 -23.69
N GLY A 123 -6.41 14.81 -23.41
CA GLY A 123 -6.80 15.42 -22.14
C GLY A 123 -7.19 14.41 -21.04
N TYR A 124 -7.09 13.09 -21.30
CA TYR A 124 -7.42 12.08 -20.30
C TYR A 124 -6.51 12.21 -19.07
N TYR A 125 -7.12 12.35 -17.90
CA TYR A 125 -6.41 12.49 -16.63
C TYR A 125 -5.79 11.15 -16.24
N LEU A 126 -4.50 11.14 -15.91
CA LEU A 126 -3.82 10.00 -15.31
C LEU A 126 -3.18 10.43 -13.99
N PRO A 127 -3.34 9.65 -12.91
CA PRO A 127 -2.66 9.91 -11.65
C PRO A 127 -1.15 9.67 -11.78
N SER A 128 -0.39 10.37 -10.95
CA SER A 128 1.05 10.11 -10.82
C SER A 128 1.31 8.80 -10.05
N PRO A 129 2.48 8.15 -10.22
CA PRO A 129 2.86 6.98 -9.43
C PRO A 129 2.77 7.22 -7.91
N SER A 130 3.17 8.40 -7.45
CA SER A 130 3.08 8.79 -6.04
C SER A 130 1.63 8.88 -5.57
N THR A 131 0.73 9.43 -6.40
CA THR A 131 -0.72 9.47 -6.11
C THR A 131 -1.28 8.06 -5.96
N VAL A 132 -0.96 7.15 -6.87
CA VAL A 132 -1.40 5.76 -6.79
C VAL A 132 -0.87 5.09 -5.52
N SER A 133 0.40 5.30 -5.17
CA SER A 133 0.99 4.77 -3.94
C SER A 133 0.30 5.28 -2.68
N CYS A 134 0.05 6.58 -2.59
CA CYS A 134 -0.68 7.19 -1.47
C CYS A 134 -2.09 6.63 -1.35
N ASP A 135 -2.82 6.54 -2.46
CA ASP A 135 -4.21 6.10 -2.44
C ASP A 135 -4.33 4.60 -2.10
N VAL A 136 -3.44 3.75 -2.63
CA VAL A 136 -3.40 2.31 -2.26
C VAL A 136 -3.16 2.13 -0.75
N LYS A 137 -2.25 2.93 -0.15
CA LYS A 137 -2.02 2.90 1.30
C LYS A 137 -3.26 3.31 2.08
N VAL A 138 -3.97 4.34 1.64
CA VAL A 138 -5.22 4.80 2.27
C VAL A 138 -6.29 3.72 2.17
N VAL A 139 -6.45 3.08 1.01
CA VAL A 139 -7.41 1.98 0.82
C VAL A 139 -7.06 0.81 1.73
N PHE A 140 -5.79 0.40 1.78
CA PHE A 140 -5.36 -0.71 2.63
C PHE A 140 -5.58 -0.43 4.12
N ALA A 141 -5.27 0.78 4.59
CA ALA A 141 -5.52 1.20 5.97
C ALA A 141 -7.02 1.19 6.33
N LYS A 142 -7.92 1.38 5.36
CA LYS A 142 -9.37 1.31 5.56
C LYS A 142 -9.95 -0.11 5.55
N VAL A 143 -9.29 -1.07 4.89
CA VAL A 143 -9.72 -2.49 4.89
C VAL A 143 -9.35 -3.20 6.18
N TRP A 144 -8.22 -2.81 6.76
CA TRP A 144 -7.62 -3.51 7.89
C TRP A 144 -8.16 -3.04 9.26
N ASN A 145 -8.83 -1.89 9.31
CA ASN A 145 -9.58 -1.40 10.46
C ASN A 145 -11.04 -1.84 10.37
#